data_AF-A0A7V9F1W1-F1
#
_entry.id   AF-A0A7V9F1W1-F1
#
_cell.length_a   1.000
_cell.length_b   1.000
_cell.length_c   1.000
_cell.angle_alpha   90.00
_cell.angle_beta   90.00
_cell.angle_gamma   90.00
#
_symmetry.space_group_name_H-M   'P 1'
#
loop_
_entity.id
_entity.type
_entity.pdbx_description
1 polymer ?
#
loop_
_entity_poly.entity_id
_entity_poly.type
_entity_poly.pdbx_seq_one_letter_code
_entity_poly.pdbx_strand_id
1 'polypeptide(L)'
;NKRDRSRQAASDAVAQTGALPVTPPEPAVRARGSDPFSGELRRREVLPLLVLHLIAAGPTYGNQLMDRIAGMTEGVLSVNPNTMYPLLRRLEQRGLIEGQWEHPERRTRRFYSITQEGREEYGRLMEEVRPFLDSVARSIDDIVRELYG
;
A
#
# COMPACT_ATOMS: atom_id res chain seq x y z
N ASN A 1 1.10 16.59 27.09
CA ASN A 1 2.30 15.75 27.35
C ASN A 1 2.08 14.25 27.06
N LYS A 2 1.44 13.92 25.93
CA LYS A 2 1.25 12.52 25.44
C LYS A 2 1.68 12.42 23.97
N ARG A 3 1.41 13.49 23.19
CA ARG A 3 1.87 13.69 21.80
C ARG A 3 3.40 13.77 21.63
N ASP A 4 4.12 14.37 22.57
CA ASP A 4 5.61 14.43 22.46
C ASP A 4 6.30 13.09 22.70
N ARG A 5 5.75 12.25 23.59
CA ARG A 5 6.31 10.91 23.83
C ARG A 5 6.09 9.98 22.64
N SER A 6 4.97 10.12 21.93
CA SER A 6 4.70 9.36 20.69
C SER A 6 5.61 9.78 19.54
N ARG A 7 5.97 11.07 19.44
CA ARG A 7 6.93 11.59 18.46
C ARG A 7 8.35 11.07 18.70
N GLN A 8 8.77 11.04 19.96
CA GLN A 8 10.10 10.53 20.33
C GLN A 8 10.20 9.02 20.11
N ALA A 9 9.18 8.25 20.50
CA ALA A 9 9.18 6.79 20.31
C ALA A 9 9.18 6.37 18.83
N ALA A 10 8.53 7.14 17.94
CA ALA A 10 8.57 6.89 16.51
C ALA A 10 9.96 7.20 15.90
N SER A 11 10.59 8.30 16.35
CA SER A 11 11.96 8.67 15.94
C SER A 11 12.99 7.61 16.36
N ASP A 12 12.84 7.05 17.56
CA ASP A 12 13.79 6.08 18.11
C ASP A 12 13.63 4.68 17.47
N ALA A 13 12.43 4.33 17.00
CA ALA A 13 12.18 3.09 16.26
C ALA A 13 12.73 3.12 14.82
N VAL A 14 12.75 4.30 14.18
CA VAL A 14 13.35 4.50 12.85
C VAL A 14 14.88 4.40 12.90
N ALA A 15 15.50 4.68 14.05
CA ALA A 15 16.95 4.71 14.21
C ALA A 15 17.62 3.33 14.39
N GLN A 16 16.87 2.26 14.66
CA GLN A 16 17.43 0.92 14.96
C GLN A 16 17.34 -0.10 13.82
N THR A 17 16.82 0.26 12.65
CA THR A 17 16.85 -0.64 11.50
C THR A 17 18.22 -0.55 10.83
N GLY A 18 19.13 -1.42 11.23
CA GLY A 18 20.43 -1.60 10.59
C GLY A 18 20.27 -1.67 9.07
N ALA A 19 21.04 -0.84 8.36
CA ALA A 19 21.04 -0.77 6.92
C ALA A 19 21.45 -2.13 6.34
N LEU A 20 20.48 -2.87 5.80
CA LEU A 20 20.78 -3.95 4.87
C LEU A 20 21.28 -3.33 3.56
N PRO A 21 22.29 -3.93 2.90
CA PRO A 21 22.73 -3.48 1.59
C PRO A 21 21.54 -3.60 0.63
N VAL A 22 21.04 -2.46 0.18
CA VAL A 22 20.06 -2.39 -0.91
C VAL A 22 20.79 -2.66 -2.22
N THR A 23 20.91 -3.94 -2.56
CA THR A 23 21.12 -4.33 -3.96
C THR A 23 19.95 -3.77 -4.75
N PRO A 24 20.17 -3.00 -5.84
CA PRO A 24 19.07 -2.53 -6.65
C PRO A 24 18.29 -3.76 -7.14
N PRO A 25 16.95 -3.81 -6.96
CA PRO A 25 16.18 -4.89 -7.56
C PRO A 25 16.46 -4.85 -9.06
N GLU A 26 16.77 -6.02 -9.63
CA GLU A 26 16.75 -6.21 -11.08
C GLU A 26 15.50 -5.54 -11.66
N PRO A 27 15.56 -4.94 -12.86
CA PRO A 27 14.43 -4.20 -13.40
C PRO A 27 13.23 -5.13 -13.46
N ALA A 28 12.30 -4.96 -12.51
CA ALA A 28 11.05 -5.68 -12.46
C ALA A 28 10.44 -5.55 -13.86
N VAL A 29 10.35 -6.70 -14.54
CA VAL A 29 9.74 -6.80 -15.87
C VAL A 29 8.41 -6.07 -15.76
N ARG A 30 8.28 -4.94 -16.44
CA ARG A 30 7.07 -4.13 -16.42
C ARG A 30 5.98 -4.92 -17.10
N ALA A 31 5.30 -5.79 -16.33
CA ALA A 31 4.15 -6.52 -16.78
C ALA A 31 3.06 -5.50 -17.10
N ARG A 32 2.92 -5.18 -18.39
CA ARG A 32 1.67 -4.65 -18.95
C ARG A 32 0.65 -5.78 -18.96
N GLY A 33 0.24 -6.23 -17.78
CA GLY A 33 -0.95 -7.06 -17.58
C GLY A 33 -2.14 -6.14 -17.40
N SER A 34 -3.25 -6.42 -18.09
CA SER A 34 -4.54 -5.79 -17.83
C SER A 34 -4.93 -6.07 -16.38
N ASP A 35 -4.94 -5.03 -15.55
CA ASP A 35 -5.30 -5.13 -14.14
C ASP A 35 -6.71 -5.74 -13.98
N PRO A 36 -6.86 -6.85 -13.23
CA PRO A 36 -8.12 -7.58 -13.06
C PRO A 36 -9.21 -6.76 -12.37
N PHE A 37 -8.86 -5.63 -11.76
CA PHE A 37 -9.79 -4.69 -11.15
C PHE A 37 -10.26 -3.62 -12.14
N SER A 38 -10.34 -3.91 -13.45
CA SER A 38 -10.56 -2.94 -14.54
C SER A 38 -11.75 -1.96 -14.39
N GLY A 39 -12.71 -2.23 -13.49
CA GLY A 39 -13.73 -1.27 -13.09
C GLY A 39 -13.16 -0.10 -12.28
N GLU A 40 -13.35 1.13 -12.77
CA GLU A 40 -12.84 2.36 -12.15
C GLU A 40 -13.30 2.55 -10.69
N LEU A 41 -14.56 2.20 -10.39
CA LEU A 41 -15.08 2.24 -9.01
C LEU A 41 -14.39 1.23 -8.09
N ARG A 42 -13.97 0.07 -8.62
CA ARG A 42 -13.32 -0.99 -7.83
C ARG A 42 -11.85 -0.70 -7.58
N ARG A 43 -11.13 -0.15 -8.57
CA ARG A 43 -9.74 0.34 -8.38
C ARG A 43 -9.66 1.42 -7.31
N ARG A 44 -10.69 2.28 -7.24
CA ARG A 44 -10.74 3.40 -6.30
C ARG A 44 -10.84 2.96 -4.84
N GLU A 45 -11.26 1.73 -4.55
CA GLU A 45 -11.41 1.23 -3.18
C GLU A 45 -10.38 0.13 -2.82
N VAL A 46 -10.08 -0.78 -3.76
CA VAL A 46 -9.12 -1.89 -3.52
C VAL A 46 -7.70 -1.37 -3.31
N LEU A 47 -7.24 -0.43 -4.14
CA LEU A 47 -5.86 0.05 -4.03
C LEU A 47 -5.62 0.85 -2.73
N PRO A 48 -6.49 1.79 -2.32
CA PRO A 48 -6.37 2.42 -1.00
C PRO A 48 -6.41 1.43 0.16
N LEU A 49 -7.27 0.40 0.08
CA LEU A 49 -7.33 -0.66 1.09
C LEU A 49 -5.97 -1.36 1.25
N LEU A 50 -5.35 -1.79 0.15
CA LEU A 50 -4.04 -2.44 0.17
C LEU A 50 -2.95 -1.52 0.72
N VAL A 51 -2.95 -0.24 0.30
CA VAL A 51 -1.97 0.75 0.78
C VAL A 51 -2.12 0.98 2.29
N LEU A 52 -3.34 1.18 2.79
CA LEU A 52 -3.59 1.37 4.22
C LEU A 52 -3.23 0.12 5.03
N HIS A 53 -3.56 -1.08 4.53
CA HIS A 53 -3.16 -2.35 5.15
C HIS A 53 -1.64 -2.44 5.33
N LEU A 54 -0.89 -2.14 4.26
CA LEU A 54 0.58 -2.23 4.28
C LEU A 54 1.24 -1.20 5.21
N ILE A 55 0.72 0.03 5.23
CA ILE A 55 1.20 1.09 6.13
C ILE A 55 0.82 0.80 7.59
N ALA A 56 -0.32 0.15 7.83
CA ALA A 56 -0.73 -0.25 9.18
C ALA A 56 0.20 -1.30 9.80
N ALA A 57 0.87 -2.12 8.97
CA ALA A 57 1.87 -3.08 9.43
C ALA A 57 3.20 -2.42 9.87
N GLY A 58 3.46 -1.19 9.43
CA GLY A 58 4.65 -0.43 9.84
C GLY A 58 5.02 0.68 8.83
N PRO A 59 5.85 1.65 9.24
CA PRO A 59 6.27 2.74 8.37
C PRO A 59 6.93 2.23 7.08
N THR A 60 6.53 2.78 5.93
CA THR A 60 7.00 2.34 4.60
C THR A 60 7.02 3.48 3.59
N TYR A 61 7.56 3.28 2.39
CA TYR A 61 7.67 4.31 1.34
C TYR A 61 7.13 3.80 -0.01
N GLY A 62 6.87 4.73 -0.93
CA GLY A 62 6.12 4.47 -2.17
C GLY A 62 6.62 3.29 -3.00
N ASN A 63 7.94 3.16 -3.20
CA ASN A 63 8.48 2.04 -3.97
C ASN A 63 8.26 0.69 -3.26
N GLN A 64 8.50 0.63 -1.95
CA GLN A 64 8.27 -0.60 -1.18
C GLN A 64 6.79 -1.00 -1.18
N LEU A 65 5.87 -0.05 -1.18
CA LEU A 65 4.43 -0.34 -1.34
C LEU A 65 4.12 -0.98 -2.69
N MET A 66 4.67 -0.45 -3.78
CA MET A 66 4.47 -1.01 -5.12
C MET A 66 5.03 -2.44 -5.21
N ASP A 67 6.25 -2.66 -4.67
CA ASP A 67 6.89 -3.97 -4.67
C ASP A 67 6.10 -4.99 -3.84
N ARG A 68 5.61 -4.60 -2.66
CA ARG A 68 4.80 -5.47 -1.80
C ARG A 68 3.44 -5.82 -2.41
N ILE A 69 2.78 -4.88 -3.10
CA ILE A 69 1.51 -5.13 -3.80
C ILE A 69 1.72 -6.10 -4.95
N ALA A 70 2.77 -5.90 -5.75
CA ALA A 70 3.11 -6.83 -6.83
C ALA A 70 3.45 -8.22 -6.26
N GLY A 71 4.25 -8.28 -5.20
CA GLY A 71 4.65 -9.54 -4.56
C GLY A 71 3.49 -10.33 -3.96
N MET A 72 2.57 -9.68 -3.25
CA MET A 72 1.43 -10.37 -2.62
C MET A 72 0.38 -10.86 -3.62
N THR A 73 0.40 -10.34 -4.86
CA THR A 73 -0.55 -10.69 -5.91
C THR A 73 0.11 -11.49 -7.04
N GLU A 74 1.34 -11.97 -6.85
CA GLU A 74 2.10 -12.69 -7.88
C GLU A 74 2.20 -11.92 -9.21
N GLY A 75 2.22 -10.59 -9.12
CA GLY A 75 2.27 -9.69 -10.28
C GLY A 75 0.93 -9.45 -10.98
N VAL A 76 -0.16 -10.10 -10.54
CA VAL A 76 -1.52 -9.88 -11.07
C VAL A 76 -1.95 -8.43 -10.89
N LEU A 77 -1.58 -7.81 -9.76
CA LEU A 77 -1.77 -6.37 -9.54
C LEU A 77 -0.41 -5.66 -9.51
N SER A 78 -0.16 -4.80 -10.48
CA SER A 78 1.01 -3.94 -10.51
C SER A 78 0.61 -2.47 -10.49
N VAL A 79 1.26 -1.69 -9.61
CA VAL A 79 0.97 -0.27 -9.42
C VAL A 79 2.19 0.54 -9.84
N ASN A 80 1.98 1.50 -10.73
CA ASN A 80 3.06 2.37 -11.19
C ASN A 80 3.18 3.67 -10.35
N PRO A 81 4.32 4.37 -10.41
CA PRO A 81 4.54 5.64 -9.71
C PRO A 81 3.46 6.70 -9.96
N ASN A 82 2.96 6.80 -11.20
CA ASN A 82 1.94 7.79 -11.60
C ASN A 82 0.58 7.51 -10.96
N THR A 83 0.38 6.33 -10.38
CA THR A 83 -0.82 5.95 -9.62
C THR A 83 -0.56 6.01 -8.13
N MET A 84 0.58 5.45 -7.68
CA MET A 84 0.93 5.36 -6.27
C MET A 84 1.11 6.72 -5.61
N TYR A 85 1.89 7.62 -6.20
CA TYR A 85 2.22 8.89 -5.56
C TYR A 85 1.03 9.86 -5.47
N PRO A 86 0.16 9.99 -6.50
CA PRO A 86 -1.08 10.75 -6.36
C PRO A 86 -2.03 10.17 -5.30
N LEU A 87 -2.09 8.84 -5.16
CA LEU A 87 -2.87 8.20 -4.12
C LEU A 87 -2.34 8.52 -2.73
N LEU A 88 -1.03 8.34 -2.50
CA LEU A 88 -0.40 8.67 -1.21
C LEU A 88 -0.63 10.14 -0.83
N ARG A 89 -0.48 11.06 -1.79
CA ARG A 89 -0.80 12.47 -1.58
C ARG A 89 -2.26 12.68 -1.16
N ARG A 90 -3.21 11.98 -1.79
CA ARG A 90 -4.64 12.08 -1.45
C ARG A 90 -4.93 11.53 -0.05
N LEU A 91 -4.35 10.38 0.30
CA LEU A 91 -4.51 9.80 1.63
C LEU A 91 -3.92 10.71 2.71
N GLU A 92 -2.77 11.33 2.44
CA GLU A 92 -2.14 12.30 3.34
C GLU A 92 -2.97 13.58 3.47
N GLN A 93 -3.51 14.11 2.37
CA GLN A 93 -4.42 15.26 2.37
C GLN A 93 -5.72 15.00 3.15
N ARG A 94 -6.21 13.75 3.15
CA ARG A 94 -7.36 13.32 3.95
C ARG A 94 -7.01 13.06 5.42
N GLY A 95 -5.74 13.18 5.82
CA GLY A 95 -5.29 12.91 7.18
C GLY A 95 -5.28 11.42 7.54
N LEU A 96 -5.34 10.51 6.57
CA LEU A 96 -5.37 9.07 6.80
C LEU A 96 -3.95 8.49 6.99
N ILE A 97 -2.96 9.16 6.44
CA ILE A 97 -1.55 8.82 6.61
C ILE A 97 -0.76 10.09 6.88
N GLU A 98 0.40 9.95 7.51
CA GLU A 98 1.35 11.03 7.73
C GLU A 98 2.71 10.69 7.09
N GLY A 99 3.27 11.63 6.32
CA GLY A 99 4.55 11.46 5.66
C GLY A 99 5.70 12.19 6.38
N GLN A 100 6.77 11.48 6.67
CA GLN A 100 8.02 12.00 7.23
C GLN A 100 9.18 11.75 6.27
N TRP A 101 10.04 12.75 6.08
CA TRP A 101 11.26 12.56 5.30
C TRP A 101 12.31 11.85 6.16
N GLU A 102 12.96 10.83 5.59
CA GLU A 102 14.04 10.06 6.25
C GLU A 102 15.17 10.97 6.75
N HIS A 103 15.52 11.96 5.94
CA HIS A 103 16.46 13.03 6.31
C HIS A 103 15.87 14.40 5.99
N PRO A 104 15.89 15.35 6.94
CA PRO A 104 15.29 16.67 6.75
C PRO A 104 15.97 17.48 5.63
N GLU A 105 17.27 17.28 5.42
CA GLU A 105 18.08 18.00 4.43
C GLU A 105 18.10 17.34 3.06
N ARG A 106 18.31 16.02 3.00
CA ARG A 106 18.49 15.29 1.73
C ARG A 106 17.19 14.82 1.09
N ARG A 107 16.08 14.78 1.86
CA ARG A 107 14.71 14.40 1.43
C ARG A 107 14.68 13.23 0.42
N THR A 108 15.48 12.20 0.69
CA THR A 108 15.71 11.12 -0.27
C THR A 108 14.55 10.14 -0.32
N ARG A 109 13.91 9.89 0.83
CA ARG A 109 12.75 8.99 0.97
C ARG A 109 11.71 9.60 1.89
N ARG A 110 10.43 9.45 1.52
CA ARG A 110 9.28 9.83 2.34
C ARG A 110 8.64 8.55 2.88
N PHE A 111 8.73 8.38 4.20
CA PHE A 111 8.09 7.29 4.93
C PHE A 111 6.70 7.72 5.36
N TYR A 112 5.74 6.83 5.20
CA TYR A 112 4.35 7.04 5.58
C TYR A 112 4.00 6.14 6.76
N SER A 113 3.27 6.69 7.72
CA SER A 113 2.67 5.97 8.85
C SER A 113 1.17 6.19 8.85
N ILE A 114 0.40 5.22 9.36
CA ILE A 114 -1.06 5.32 9.40
C ILE A 114 -1.50 6.14 10.63
N THR A 115 -2.44 7.05 10.43
CA THR A 115 -3.03 7.83 11.52
C THR A 115 -4.14 7.04 12.21
N GLN A 116 -4.79 7.65 13.21
CA GLN A 116 -5.94 7.02 13.85
C GLN A 116 -7.14 6.98 12.89
N GLU A 117 -7.39 8.10 12.21
CA GLU A 117 -8.41 8.26 11.17
C GLU A 117 -8.16 7.29 10.00
N GLY A 118 -6.90 7.06 9.65
CA GLY A 118 -6.49 6.06 8.68
C GLY A 118 -6.84 4.63 9.08
N ARG A 119 -6.71 4.28 10.36
CA ARG A 119 -7.09 2.95 10.88
C ARG A 119 -8.60 2.74 10.84
N GLU A 120 -9.37 3.78 11.13
CA GLU A 120 -10.84 3.74 11.04
C GLU A 120 -11.30 3.55 9.59
N GLU A 121 -10.73 4.34 8.65
CA GLU A 121 -11.01 4.19 7.22
C GLU A 121 -10.57 2.81 6.69
N TYR A 122 -9.43 2.31 7.16
CA TYR A 122 -8.97 0.96 6.83
C TYR A 122 -9.98 -0.11 7.24
N GLY A 123 -10.52 -0.03 8.46
CA GLY A 123 -11.59 -0.92 8.93
C GLY A 123 -12.85 -0.82 8.05
N ARG A 124 -13.28 0.40 7.73
CA ARG A 124 -14.44 0.65 6.85
C ARG A 124 -14.25 0.02 5.47
N LEU A 125 -13.09 0.23 4.84
CA LEU A 125 -12.78 -0.33 3.52
C LEU A 125 -12.66 -1.86 3.55
N MET A 126 -12.14 -2.45 4.63
CA MET A 126 -12.09 -3.90 4.80
C MET A 126 -13.48 -4.53 4.75
N GLU A 127 -14.48 -3.88 5.35
CA GLU A 127 -15.87 -4.34 5.34
C GLU A 127 -16.53 -4.09 3.98
N GLU A 128 -16.35 -2.89 3.40
CA GLU A 128 -16.99 -2.51 2.14
C GLU A 128 -16.47 -3.30 0.93
N VAL A 129 -15.16 -3.56 0.88
CA VAL A 129 -14.52 -4.18 -0.28
C VAL A 129 -14.62 -5.71 -0.25
N ARG A 130 -14.76 -6.33 0.93
CA ARG A 130 -14.81 -7.79 1.08
C ARG A 130 -15.86 -8.47 0.19
N PRO A 131 -17.15 -8.07 0.17
CA PRO A 131 -18.15 -8.75 -0.66
C PRO A 131 -17.80 -8.74 -2.15
N PHE A 132 -17.14 -7.69 -2.62
CA PHE A 132 -16.68 -7.60 -4.00
C PHE A 132 -15.51 -8.57 -4.25
N LEU A 133 -14.50 -8.60 -3.40
CA LEU A 133 -13.37 -9.54 -3.55
C LEU A 133 -13.84 -10.98 -3.49
N ASP A 134 -14.76 -11.31 -2.57
CA ASP A 134 -15.36 -12.64 -2.47
C ASP A 134 -16.14 -13.00 -3.74
N SER A 135 -16.82 -12.04 -4.36
CA SER A 135 -17.52 -12.24 -5.62
C SER A 135 -16.54 -12.48 -6.78
N VAL A 136 -15.45 -11.72 -6.86
CA VAL A 136 -14.42 -11.90 -7.89
C VAL A 136 -13.74 -13.26 -7.75
N ALA A 137 -13.38 -13.65 -6.53
CA ALA A 137 -12.79 -14.96 -6.24
C ALA A 137 -13.71 -16.09 -6.73
N ARG A 138 -15.00 -16.06 -6.35
CA ARG A 138 -15.98 -17.04 -6.83
C ARG A 138 -16.09 -17.06 -8.35
N SER A 139 -16.15 -15.90 -9.01
CA SER A 139 -16.23 -15.84 -10.48
C SER A 139 -14.98 -16.42 -11.16
N ILE A 140 -13.79 -16.21 -10.59
CA ILE A 140 -12.56 -16.83 -11.11
C ILE A 140 -12.61 -18.34 -10.91
N ASP A 141 -13.00 -18.81 -9.73
CA ASP A 141 -13.15 -20.25 -9.45
C ASP A 141 -14.14 -20.92 -10.40
N ASP A 142 -15.29 -20.29 -10.66
CA ASP A 142 -16.29 -20.78 -11.61
C ASP A 142 -15.74 -20.86 -13.04
N ILE A 143 -14.98 -19.86 -13.48
CA ILE A 143 -14.31 -19.85 -14.80
C ILE A 143 -13.27 -20.98 -14.88
N VAL A 144 -12.44 -21.14 -13.85
CA VAL A 144 -11.43 -22.20 -13.81
C VAL A 144 -12.10 -23.56 -13.86
N ARG A 145 -13.19 -23.75 -13.10
CA ARG A 145 -13.96 -25.00 -13.09
C ARG A 145 -14.59 -25.32 -14.43
N GLU A 146 -15.19 -24.32 -15.09
CA GLU A 146 -15.80 -24.50 -16.40
C GLU A 146 -14.76 -24.84 -17.48
N LEU A 147 -13.58 -24.22 -17.43
CA LEU A 147 -12.54 -24.41 -18.44
C LEU A 147 -11.64 -25.64 -18.18
N TYR A 148 -11.47 -26.05 -16.92
CA TYR A 148 -10.45 -27.03 -16.52
C TYR A 148 -10.97 -28.20 -15.64
N GLY A 149 -12.25 -28.19 -15.21
CA GLY A 149 -12.91 -29.31 -14.51
C GLY A 149 -12.97 -29.18 -12.99
#